data_AF-A0A3C1LKB3-F1
#
_entry.id   AF-A0A3C1LKB3-F1
#
_cell.length_a   1.000
_cell.length_b   1.000
_cell.length_c   1.000
_cell.angle_alpha   90.00
_cell.angle_beta   90.00
_cell.angle_gamma   90.00
#
_symmetry.space_group_name_H-M   'P 1'
#
loop_
_entity.id
_entity.type
_entity.pdbx_description
1 polymer ?
#
loop_
_entity_poly.entity_id
_entity_poly.type
_entity_poly.pdbx_seq_one_letter_code
_entity_poly.pdbx_strand_id
1 'polypeptide(L)'
;MIKSNESDNKGISQEQLEAINAQISALAAEQFVNLNLSAGLVEAAQMLLLGKSAPQDSAEITEDYITNTLFPRAVENVFEKYRKNCFRICLSKTQNIDLSEDIAQEAISLLLSSENRVENAGAWLAKVTYNLLHAHYKNTKKEAQLYERLSLEATTFEKWIELGDLLELKELDAALAEQLLKSDEYRQYQEIDSYNNIKDYAAANKISVATARKRKERARRNLKAKALRGMGWQSSPKILNFNQYFAIQKFIREVLRVCSGDKDVKWMKSLSREYAEAVKNIKFIAKWGISAIGNLRFRLRLFTIFEDGKPFMLTFIIELSKRNSISILDVTVNQFAGKHPVPDTVFIPKDKGKSGLTYEQIMSRLKGN
;
A
#
# COMPACT_ATOMS: atom_id res chain seq x y z
N MET A 1 -35.82 -42.45 -49.85
CA MET A 1 -34.55 -42.04 -50.49
C MET A 1 -34.23 -40.64 -49.99
N ILE A 2 -33.27 -40.58 -49.06
CA ILE A 2 -32.83 -39.36 -48.37
C ILE A 2 -31.91 -38.61 -49.34
N LYS A 3 -32.26 -37.37 -49.68
CA LYS A 3 -31.35 -36.44 -50.35
C LYS A 3 -30.38 -35.93 -49.29
N SER A 4 -29.08 -36.13 -49.52
CA SER A 4 -28.02 -35.62 -48.67
C SER A 4 -27.96 -34.10 -48.76
N ASN A 5 -27.80 -33.47 -47.59
CA ASN A 5 -27.43 -32.08 -47.46
C ASN A 5 -25.97 -31.93 -47.90
N GLU A 6 -25.73 -31.25 -49.01
CA GLU A 6 -24.44 -30.60 -49.27
C GLU A 6 -24.29 -29.48 -48.22
N SER A 7 -23.31 -29.63 -47.33
CA SER A 7 -22.87 -28.53 -46.46
C SER A 7 -21.78 -27.75 -47.17
N ASP A 8 -21.91 -26.43 -47.16
CA ASP A 8 -20.98 -25.44 -47.70
C ASP A 8 -19.62 -25.41 -46.96
N ASN A 9 -18.92 -26.55 -46.90
CA ASN A 9 -17.54 -26.62 -46.46
C ASN A 9 -16.65 -26.89 -47.66
N LYS A 10 -15.85 -25.89 -48.03
CA LYS A 10 -14.84 -25.97 -49.08
C LYS A 10 -13.92 -27.18 -48.86
N GLY A 11 -14.09 -28.24 -49.65
CA GLY A 11 -13.13 -29.34 -49.80
C GLY A 11 -12.97 -30.33 -48.62
N ILE A 12 -13.54 -30.07 -47.43
CA ILE A 12 -13.41 -30.95 -46.25
C ILE A 12 -14.63 -31.87 -46.16
N SER A 13 -14.41 -33.19 -46.13
CA SER A 13 -15.51 -34.16 -45.98
C SER A 13 -16.09 -34.13 -44.56
N GLN A 14 -17.34 -34.59 -44.42
CA GLN A 14 -18.01 -34.70 -43.12
C GLN A 14 -17.22 -35.61 -42.14
N GLU A 15 -16.70 -36.74 -42.65
CA GLU A 15 -15.89 -37.67 -41.86
C GLU A 15 -14.57 -37.04 -41.38
N GLN A 16 -13.93 -36.23 -42.23
CA GLN A 16 -12.71 -35.51 -41.87
C GLN A 16 -12.98 -34.41 -40.83
N LEU A 17 -14.09 -33.70 -40.94
CA LEU A 17 -14.49 -32.69 -39.96
C LEU A 17 -14.81 -33.32 -38.59
N GLU A 18 -15.44 -34.49 -38.57
CA GLU A 18 -15.69 -35.26 -37.34
C GLU A 18 -14.38 -35.72 -36.69
N ALA A 19 -13.40 -36.18 -37.48
CA ALA A 19 -12.07 -36.54 -36.98
C ALA A 19 -11.32 -35.34 -36.38
N ILE A 20 -11.36 -34.17 -37.03
CA ILE A 20 -10.77 -32.93 -36.52
C ILE A 20 -11.44 -32.53 -35.20
N ASN A 21 -12.77 -32.56 -35.12
CA ASN A 21 -13.51 -32.20 -33.91
C ASN A 21 -13.16 -33.14 -32.74
N ALA A 22 -13.01 -34.44 -33.01
CA ALA A 22 -12.61 -35.43 -32.02
C ALA A 22 -11.18 -35.15 -31.50
N GLN A 23 -10.24 -34.84 -32.39
CA GLN A 23 -8.86 -34.50 -32.02
C GLN A 23 -8.79 -33.21 -31.20
N ILE A 24 -9.49 -32.14 -31.59
CA ILE A 24 -9.58 -30.90 -30.81
C ILE A 24 -10.17 -31.15 -29.43
N SER A 25 -11.20 -32.01 -29.34
CA SER A 25 -11.83 -32.36 -28.06
C SER A 25 -10.90 -33.18 -27.15
N ALA A 26 -10.10 -34.08 -27.72
CA ALA A 26 -9.09 -34.84 -26.99
C ALA A 26 -7.97 -33.95 -26.46
N LEU A 27 -7.41 -33.07 -27.31
CA LEU A 27 -6.40 -32.08 -26.91
C LEU A 27 -6.93 -31.12 -25.83
N ALA A 28 -8.20 -30.72 -25.92
CA ALA A 28 -8.85 -29.90 -24.90
C ALA A 28 -8.93 -30.63 -23.55
N ALA A 29 -9.35 -31.91 -23.56
CA ALA A 29 -9.46 -32.71 -22.34
C ALA A 29 -8.10 -32.99 -21.69
N GLU A 30 -7.06 -33.17 -22.50
CA GLU A 30 -5.69 -33.39 -22.02
C GLU A 30 -5.10 -32.12 -21.40
N GLN A 31 -5.21 -30.98 -22.09
CA GLN A 31 -4.53 -29.75 -21.71
C GLN A 31 -5.30 -28.88 -20.72
N PHE A 32 -6.63 -29.01 -20.69
CA PHE A 32 -7.53 -28.21 -19.86
C PHE A 32 -8.37 -29.10 -18.94
N VAL A 33 -7.72 -29.96 -18.16
CA VAL A 33 -8.38 -30.95 -17.27
C VAL A 33 -9.48 -30.35 -16.39
N ASN A 34 -9.27 -29.13 -15.90
CA ASN A 34 -10.20 -28.44 -15.01
C ASN A 34 -11.21 -27.54 -15.73
N LEU A 35 -11.12 -27.37 -17.06
CA LEU A 35 -11.98 -26.47 -17.82
C LEU A 35 -12.65 -27.22 -18.98
N ASN A 36 -13.98 -27.34 -18.93
CA ASN A 36 -14.72 -27.91 -20.05
C ASN A 36 -14.81 -26.90 -21.20
N LEU A 37 -13.85 -26.99 -22.13
CA LEU A 37 -13.73 -26.09 -23.28
C LEU A 37 -14.02 -26.76 -24.63
N SER A 38 -14.25 -28.08 -24.66
CA SER A 38 -14.29 -28.88 -25.89
C SER A 38 -15.28 -28.32 -26.92
N ALA A 39 -16.52 -28.02 -26.51
CA ALA A 39 -17.52 -27.46 -27.43
C ALA A 39 -17.12 -26.08 -27.99
N GLY A 40 -16.55 -25.21 -27.14
CA GLY A 40 -16.13 -23.87 -27.55
C GLY A 40 -14.89 -23.89 -28.46
N LEU A 41 -13.97 -24.81 -28.22
CA LEU A 41 -12.77 -25.00 -29.04
C LEU A 41 -13.10 -25.60 -30.40
N VAL A 42 -14.04 -26.56 -30.46
CA VAL A 42 -14.55 -27.12 -31.72
C VAL A 42 -15.23 -26.02 -32.55
N GLU A 43 -16.11 -25.21 -31.96
CA GLU A 43 -16.74 -24.08 -32.65
C GLU A 43 -15.68 -23.09 -33.19
N ALA A 44 -14.69 -22.73 -32.37
CA ALA A 44 -13.63 -21.81 -32.78
C ALA A 44 -12.72 -22.38 -33.88
N ALA A 45 -12.39 -23.67 -33.83
CA ALA A 45 -11.60 -24.35 -34.85
C ALA A 45 -12.34 -24.43 -36.19
N GLN A 46 -13.65 -24.75 -36.18
CA GLN A 46 -14.48 -24.74 -37.38
C GLN A 46 -14.55 -23.35 -38.02
N MET A 47 -14.72 -22.30 -37.21
CA MET A 47 -14.72 -20.92 -37.70
C MET A 47 -13.38 -20.51 -38.32
N LEU A 48 -12.26 -21.04 -37.81
CA LEU A 48 -10.93 -20.80 -38.40
C LEU A 48 -10.75 -21.52 -39.73
N LEU A 49 -11.26 -22.75 -39.87
CA LEU A 49 -11.24 -23.52 -41.12
C LEU A 49 -12.10 -22.89 -42.23
N LEU A 50 -13.18 -22.19 -41.85
CA LEU A 50 -14.00 -21.40 -42.78
C LEU A 50 -13.31 -20.10 -43.24
N GLY A 51 -12.24 -19.67 -42.56
CA GLY A 51 -11.51 -18.44 -42.83
C GLY A 51 -10.63 -18.51 -44.08
N LYS A 52 -10.40 -17.36 -44.72
CA LYS A 52 -9.57 -17.24 -45.95
C LYS A 52 -8.11 -17.68 -45.78
N SER A 53 -7.63 -17.79 -44.54
CA SER A 53 -6.26 -18.16 -44.19
C SER A 53 -6.07 -19.67 -43.92
N ALA A 54 -7.13 -20.47 -44.01
CA ALA A 54 -7.05 -21.91 -43.83
C ALA A 54 -6.57 -22.61 -45.12
N PRO A 55 -5.83 -23.72 -44.99
CA PRO A 55 -5.56 -24.62 -46.12
C PRO A 55 -6.86 -24.95 -46.85
N GLN A 56 -6.88 -24.73 -48.16
CA GLN A 56 -8.06 -25.01 -48.99
C GLN A 56 -8.05 -26.46 -49.51
N ASP A 57 -6.90 -27.14 -49.40
CA ASP A 57 -6.76 -28.55 -49.71
C ASP A 57 -6.89 -29.40 -48.43
N SER A 58 -7.81 -30.36 -48.46
CA SER A 58 -8.02 -31.36 -47.41
C SER A 58 -6.74 -32.13 -47.03
N ALA A 59 -5.80 -32.31 -47.97
CA ALA A 59 -4.55 -33.03 -47.75
C ALA A 59 -3.53 -32.24 -46.91
N GLU A 60 -3.69 -30.92 -46.79
CA GLU A 60 -2.81 -30.04 -46.01
C GLU A 60 -3.25 -29.95 -44.54
N ILE A 61 -4.44 -30.44 -44.20
CA ILE A 61 -4.95 -30.49 -42.81
C ILE A 61 -4.43 -31.77 -42.14
N THR A 62 -3.13 -31.75 -41.83
CA THR A 62 -2.45 -32.84 -41.13
C THR A 62 -2.65 -32.78 -39.62
N GLU A 63 -2.34 -33.87 -38.92
CA GLU A 63 -2.32 -33.93 -37.45
C GLU A 63 -1.40 -32.85 -36.84
N ASP A 64 -0.28 -32.59 -37.50
CA ASP A 64 0.69 -31.54 -37.14
C ASP A 64 0.08 -30.14 -37.27
N TYR A 65 -0.62 -29.85 -38.37
CA TYR A 65 -1.34 -28.60 -38.54
C TYR A 65 -2.42 -28.39 -37.47
N ILE A 66 -3.16 -29.46 -37.14
CA ILE A 66 -4.21 -29.40 -36.12
C ILE A 66 -3.60 -29.07 -34.75
N THR A 67 -2.52 -29.74 -34.38
CA THR A 67 -1.90 -29.62 -33.06
C THR A 67 -1.11 -28.31 -32.88
N ASN A 68 -0.35 -27.91 -33.89
CA ASN A 68 0.61 -26.80 -33.78
C ASN A 68 0.07 -25.47 -34.33
N THR A 69 -1.02 -25.48 -35.10
CA THR A 69 -1.57 -24.25 -35.71
C THR A 69 -3.04 -24.03 -35.38
N LEU A 70 -3.91 -25.00 -35.67
CA LEU A 70 -5.36 -24.83 -35.53
C LEU A 70 -5.78 -24.75 -34.06
N PHE A 71 -5.30 -25.69 -33.24
CA PHE A 71 -5.66 -25.78 -31.83
C PHE A 71 -5.18 -24.57 -31.01
N PRO A 72 -3.91 -24.12 -31.08
CA PRO A 72 -3.45 -22.92 -30.38
C PRO A 72 -4.27 -21.67 -30.71
N ARG A 73 -4.57 -21.45 -32.00
CA ARG A 73 -5.38 -20.31 -32.45
C ARG A 73 -6.84 -20.41 -32.00
N ALA A 74 -7.40 -21.62 -31.95
CA ALA A 74 -8.74 -21.84 -31.42
C ALA A 74 -8.79 -21.51 -29.92
N VAL A 75 -7.77 -21.90 -29.16
CA VAL A 75 -7.61 -21.55 -27.74
C VAL A 75 -7.56 -20.03 -27.55
N GLU A 76 -6.67 -19.33 -28.27
CA GLU A 76 -6.56 -17.87 -28.21
C GLU A 76 -7.89 -17.18 -28.50
N ASN A 77 -8.62 -17.64 -29.53
CA ASN A 77 -9.92 -17.08 -29.90
C ASN A 77 -10.99 -17.30 -28.81
N VAL A 78 -11.03 -18.47 -28.17
CA VAL A 78 -11.98 -18.77 -27.10
C VAL A 78 -11.71 -17.87 -25.88
N PHE A 79 -10.45 -17.75 -25.46
CA PHE A 79 -10.09 -16.91 -24.32
C PHE A 79 -10.27 -15.42 -24.61
N GLU A 80 -9.99 -14.97 -25.85
CA GLU A 80 -10.28 -13.58 -26.25
C GLU A 80 -11.79 -13.30 -26.30
N LYS A 81 -12.62 -14.26 -26.74
CA LYS A 81 -14.09 -14.16 -26.69
C LYS A 81 -14.57 -14.02 -25.24
N TYR A 82 -14.04 -14.84 -24.34
CA TYR A 82 -14.33 -14.76 -22.91
C TYR A 82 -13.91 -13.43 -22.29
N ARG A 83 -12.68 -12.98 -22.54
CA ARG A 83 -12.17 -11.70 -22.04
C ARG A 83 -13.03 -10.53 -22.53
N LYS A 84 -13.40 -10.51 -23.82
CA LYS A 84 -14.31 -9.50 -24.39
C LYS A 84 -15.68 -9.51 -23.73
N ASN A 85 -16.22 -10.67 -23.38
CA ASN A 85 -17.50 -10.76 -22.67
C ASN A 85 -17.40 -10.18 -21.26
N CYS A 86 -16.36 -10.54 -20.50
CA CYS A 86 -16.10 -9.94 -19.18
C CYS A 86 -15.92 -8.43 -19.27
N PHE A 87 -15.13 -7.96 -20.24
CA PHE A 87 -14.91 -6.53 -20.51
C PHE A 87 -16.23 -5.80 -20.78
N ARG A 88 -17.13 -6.35 -21.62
CA ARG A 88 -18.43 -5.75 -21.91
C ARG A 88 -19.31 -5.66 -20.67
N ILE A 89 -19.32 -6.70 -19.83
CA ILE A 89 -20.03 -6.69 -18.55
C ILE A 89 -19.49 -5.53 -17.70
N CYS A 90 -18.17 -5.46 -17.50
CA CYS A 90 -17.53 -4.41 -16.72
C CYS A 90 -17.82 -3.02 -17.28
N LEU A 91 -17.61 -2.79 -18.57
CA LEU A 91 -17.78 -1.48 -19.19
C LEU A 91 -19.21 -0.96 -19.04
N SER A 92 -20.21 -1.85 -19.13
CA SER A 92 -21.62 -1.49 -18.91
C SER A 92 -21.92 -1.02 -17.49
N LYS A 93 -21.08 -1.37 -16.51
CA LYS A 93 -21.27 -1.04 -15.09
C LYS A 93 -20.35 0.07 -14.61
N THR A 94 -19.10 0.09 -15.07
CA THR A 94 -18.06 1.01 -14.61
C THR A 94 -17.97 2.27 -15.46
N GLN A 95 -18.34 2.19 -16.75
CA GLN A 95 -18.09 3.22 -17.77
C GLN A 95 -16.59 3.63 -17.86
N ASN A 96 -15.69 2.81 -17.32
CA ASN A 96 -14.26 3.05 -17.26
C ASN A 96 -13.54 1.93 -18.03
N ILE A 97 -12.82 2.30 -19.08
CA ILE A 97 -12.15 1.36 -19.99
C ILE A 97 -11.04 0.61 -19.26
N ASP A 98 -10.15 1.32 -18.55
CA ASP A 98 -8.98 0.73 -17.90
C ASP A 98 -9.39 -0.26 -16.80
N LEU A 99 -10.30 0.17 -15.91
CA LEU A 99 -10.84 -0.71 -14.86
C LEU A 99 -11.57 -1.93 -15.44
N SER A 100 -12.25 -1.76 -16.57
CA SER A 100 -12.93 -2.88 -17.23
C SER A 100 -11.96 -3.89 -17.82
N GLU A 101 -10.83 -3.41 -18.35
CA GLU A 101 -9.76 -4.24 -18.88
C GLU A 101 -9.08 -5.02 -17.74
N ASP A 102 -8.78 -4.36 -16.62
CA ASP A 102 -8.16 -4.97 -15.43
C ASP A 102 -9.04 -6.09 -14.86
N ILE A 103 -10.33 -5.82 -14.63
CA ILE A 103 -11.25 -6.83 -14.09
C ILE A 103 -11.46 -7.98 -15.09
N ALA A 104 -11.51 -7.69 -16.39
CA ALA A 104 -11.62 -8.73 -17.40
C ALA A 104 -10.38 -9.63 -17.44
N GLN A 105 -9.18 -9.06 -17.30
CA GLN A 105 -7.94 -9.84 -17.22
C GLN A 105 -7.87 -10.68 -15.94
N GLU A 106 -8.24 -10.10 -14.80
CA GLU A 106 -8.29 -10.81 -13.51
C GLU A 106 -9.28 -11.98 -13.55
N ALA A 107 -10.46 -11.80 -14.14
CA ALA A 107 -11.43 -12.88 -14.29
C ALA A 107 -10.89 -14.05 -15.13
N ILE A 108 -10.15 -13.77 -16.20
CA ILE A 108 -9.49 -14.80 -17.02
C ILE A 108 -8.36 -15.47 -16.23
N SER A 109 -7.58 -14.70 -15.48
CA SER A 109 -6.53 -15.24 -14.60
C SER A 109 -7.11 -16.23 -13.60
N LEU A 110 -8.18 -15.87 -12.91
CA LEU A 110 -8.86 -16.73 -11.93
C LEU A 110 -9.45 -18.00 -12.57
N LEU A 111 -9.94 -17.91 -13.82
CA LEU A 111 -10.41 -19.09 -14.54
C LEU A 111 -9.26 -20.07 -14.82
N LEU A 112 -8.13 -19.56 -15.30
CA LEU A 112 -6.94 -20.36 -15.60
C LEU A 112 -6.31 -20.97 -14.35
N SER A 113 -6.40 -20.30 -13.21
CA SER A 113 -5.93 -20.79 -11.91
C SER A 113 -6.98 -21.61 -11.14
N SER A 114 -8.10 -21.98 -11.76
CA SER A 114 -9.14 -22.76 -11.07
C SER A 114 -8.69 -24.21 -10.82
N GLU A 115 -8.56 -24.57 -9.55
CA GLU A 115 -8.34 -25.96 -9.12
C GLU A 115 -9.59 -26.83 -9.24
N ASN A 116 -10.77 -26.19 -9.26
CA ASN A 116 -12.05 -26.89 -9.40
C ASN A 116 -12.45 -27.02 -10.86
N ARG A 117 -13.08 -28.14 -11.20
CA ARG A 117 -13.64 -28.37 -12.52
C ARG A 117 -14.76 -27.38 -12.84
N VAL A 118 -14.59 -26.63 -13.93
CA VAL A 118 -15.56 -25.64 -14.43
C VAL A 118 -16.28 -26.20 -15.65
N GLU A 119 -17.54 -26.58 -15.47
CA GLU A 119 -18.37 -27.14 -16.54
C GLU A 119 -18.84 -26.10 -17.57
N ASN A 120 -19.08 -24.86 -17.12
CA ASN A 120 -19.50 -23.77 -18.00
C ASN A 120 -18.64 -22.53 -17.73
N ALA A 121 -17.54 -22.42 -18.47
CA ALA A 121 -16.60 -21.32 -18.34
C ALA A 121 -17.25 -19.94 -18.55
N GLY A 122 -18.20 -19.82 -19.49
CA GLY A 122 -18.90 -18.56 -19.74
C GLY A 122 -19.75 -18.09 -18.55
N ALA A 123 -20.57 -18.98 -17.99
CA ALA A 123 -21.40 -18.66 -16.83
C ALA A 123 -20.54 -18.41 -15.58
N TRP A 124 -19.49 -19.19 -15.40
CA TRP A 124 -18.52 -19.02 -14.31
C TRP A 124 -17.84 -17.66 -14.38
N LEU A 125 -17.33 -17.27 -15.56
CA LEU A 125 -16.69 -15.99 -15.78
C LEU A 125 -17.65 -14.81 -15.55
N ALA A 126 -18.90 -14.92 -15.99
CA ALA A 126 -19.90 -13.90 -15.70
C ALA A 126 -20.07 -13.71 -14.19
N LYS A 127 -20.21 -14.80 -13.43
CA LYS A 127 -20.33 -14.77 -11.96
C LYS A 127 -19.09 -14.14 -11.31
N VAL A 128 -17.89 -14.55 -11.70
CA VAL A 128 -16.63 -14.02 -11.14
C VAL A 128 -16.46 -12.55 -11.48
N THR A 129 -16.78 -12.14 -12.69
CA THR A 129 -16.75 -10.73 -13.12
C THR A 129 -17.66 -9.87 -12.24
N TYR A 130 -18.90 -10.31 -11.96
CA TYR A 130 -19.79 -9.60 -11.05
C TYR A 130 -19.27 -9.55 -9.61
N ASN A 131 -18.65 -10.62 -9.12
CA ASN A 131 -18.05 -10.65 -7.79
C ASN A 131 -16.87 -9.67 -7.67
N LEU A 132 -16.00 -9.60 -8.69
CA LEU A 132 -14.88 -8.66 -8.75
C LEU A 132 -15.37 -7.22 -8.80
N LEU A 133 -16.40 -6.91 -9.61
CA LEU A 133 -17.05 -5.60 -9.64
C LEU A 133 -17.64 -5.23 -8.26
N HIS A 134 -18.35 -6.17 -7.63
CA HIS A 134 -18.92 -5.94 -6.30
C HIS A 134 -17.81 -5.69 -5.25
N ALA A 135 -16.72 -6.47 -5.28
CA ALA A 135 -15.57 -6.27 -4.40
C ALA A 135 -14.91 -4.91 -4.63
N HIS A 136 -14.74 -4.49 -5.89
CA HIS A 136 -14.22 -3.18 -6.26
C HIS A 136 -15.07 -2.06 -5.64
N TYR A 137 -16.38 -2.01 -5.91
CA TYR A 137 -17.23 -0.95 -5.36
C TYR A 137 -17.33 -0.96 -3.83
N LYS A 138 -17.31 -2.14 -3.22
CA LYS A 138 -17.25 -2.27 -1.75
C LYS A 138 -15.95 -1.69 -1.20
N ASN A 139 -14.83 -1.91 -1.87
CA ASN A 139 -13.53 -1.37 -1.47
C ASN A 139 -13.45 0.13 -1.74
N THR A 140 -13.91 0.63 -2.88
CA THR A 140 -13.98 2.07 -3.17
C THR A 140 -14.83 2.81 -2.12
N LYS A 141 -15.95 2.24 -1.68
CA LYS A 141 -16.76 2.83 -0.60
C LYS A 141 -16.01 2.87 0.73
N LYS A 142 -15.28 1.81 1.07
CA LYS A 142 -14.44 1.78 2.28
C LYS A 142 -13.27 2.77 2.19
N GLU A 143 -12.64 2.87 1.03
CA GLU A 143 -11.55 3.81 0.74
C GLU A 143 -12.05 5.25 0.78
N ALA A 144 -13.24 5.55 0.26
CA ALA A 144 -13.87 6.86 0.39
C ALA A 144 -14.15 7.21 1.87
N GLN A 145 -14.69 6.26 2.64
CA GLN A 145 -14.91 6.45 4.09
C GLN A 145 -13.60 6.58 4.89
N LEU A 146 -12.53 5.91 4.44
CA LEU A 146 -11.20 6.03 5.03
C LEU A 146 -10.58 7.38 4.63
N TYR A 147 -10.72 7.79 3.38
CA TYR A 147 -10.28 9.09 2.88
C TYR A 147 -10.99 10.23 3.61
N GLU A 148 -12.31 10.16 3.80
CA GLU A 148 -13.05 11.14 4.59
C GLU A 148 -12.54 11.20 6.03
N ARG A 149 -12.33 10.04 6.67
CA ARG A 149 -11.75 9.97 8.02
C ARG A 149 -10.34 10.55 8.10
N LEU A 150 -9.47 10.19 7.16
CA LEU A 150 -8.09 10.70 7.08
C LEU A 150 -8.04 12.18 6.73
N SER A 151 -8.95 12.65 5.88
CA SER A 151 -9.09 14.06 5.51
C SER A 151 -9.58 14.86 6.72
N LEU A 152 -10.59 14.37 7.45
CA LEU A 152 -11.01 14.94 8.73
C LEU A 152 -9.86 14.96 9.72
N GLU A 153 -9.11 13.86 9.89
CA GLU A 153 -7.93 13.79 10.76
C GLU A 153 -6.83 14.78 10.34
N ALA A 154 -6.57 14.94 9.03
CA ALA A 154 -5.56 15.84 8.49
C ALA A 154 -5.96 17.32 8.61
N THR A 155 -7.20 17.68 8.27
CA THR A 155 -7.71 19.05 8.41
C THR A 155 -7.86 19.45 9.88
N THR A 156 -8.24 18.50 10.74
CA THR A 156 -8.21 18.66 12.20
C THR A 156 -6.77 18.89 12.64
N PHE A 157 -5.81 18.08 12.19
CA PHE A 157 -4.39 18.22 12.51
C PHE A 157 -3.75 19.54 12.03
N GLU A 158 -4.10 20.05 10.85
CA GLU A 158 -3.60 21.36 10.36
C GLU A 158 -4.13 22.50 11.25
N LYS A 159 -5.43 22.49 11.56
CA LYS A 159 -6.02 23.40 12.55
C LYS A 159 -5.37 23.28 13.94
N TRP A 160 -4.94 22.08 14.35
CA TRP A 160 -4.22 21.83 15.61
C TRP A 160 -2.77 22.33 15.67
N ILE A 161 -2.13 22.47 14.51
CA ILE A 161 -0.78 23.01 14.39
C ILE A 161 -0.83 24.54 14.37
N GLU A 162 -1.79 25.11 13.64
CA GLU A 162 -1.87 26.54 13.38
C GLU A 162 -2.46 27.36 14.53
N LEU A 163 -3.54 26.88 15.18
CA LEU A 163 -4.29 27.74 16.10
C LEU A 163 -3.73 27.81 17.53
N GLY A 164 -2.87 26.87 17.95
CA GLY A 164 -2.26 26.89 19.29
C GLY A 164 -3.25 26.77 20.48
N ASP A 165 -4.55 26.86 20.23
CA ASP A 165 -5.63 26.73 21.19
C ASP A 165 -6.15 25.30 21.26
N LEU A 166 -6.69 24.98 22.43
CA LEU A 166 -7.06 23.63 22.83
C LEU A 166 -8.35 23.21 22.10
N LEU A 167 -8.36 21.96 21.64
CA LEU A 167 -9.54 21.12 21.39
C LEU A 167 -10.74 21.52 22.26
N GLU A 168 -11.90 21.69 21.64
CA GLU A 168 -13.12 21.35 22.36
C GLU A 168 -13.08 19.84 22.62
N LEU A 169 -13.07 19.41 23.88
CA LEU A 169 -13.01 17.99 24.27
C LEU A 169 -14.07 17.10 23.59
N LYS A 170 -15.11 17.72 23.01
CA LYS A 170 -16.17 17.09 22.21
C LYS A 170 -15.69 16.48 20.90
N GLU A 171 -14.53 16.88 20.38
CA GLU A 171 -13.96 16.35 19.13
C GLU A 171 -13.07 15.12 19.36
N LEU A 172 -12.87 14.71 20.61
CA LEU A 172 -12.15 13.49 20.97
C LEU A 172 -13.11 12.30 21.12
N ASP A 173 -12.59 11.09 20.95
CA ASP A 173 -13.28 9.87 21.38
C ASP A 173 -13.75 10.00 22.85
N ALA A 174 -14.98 9.55 23.12
CA ALA A 174 -15.63 9.76 24.41
C ALA A 174 -14.85 9.16 25.58
N ALA A 175 -14.20 8.00 25.40
CA ALA A 175 -13.40 7.37 26.44
C ALA A 175 -12.11 8.15 26.70
N LEU A 176 -11.46 8.67 25.64
CA LEU A 176 -10.28 9.52 25.78
C LEU A 176 -10.62 10.86 26.44
N ALA A 177 -11.74 11.47 26.06
CA ALA A 177 -12.22 12.71 26.66
C ALA A 177 -12.44 12.55 28.16
N GLU A 178 -13.09 11.47 28.60
CA GLU A 178 -13.30 11.17 30.01
C GLU A 178 -11.98 10.95 30.77
N GLN A 179 -11.02 10.23 30.18
CA GLN A 179 -9.70 10.03 30.76
C GLN A 179 -8.92 11.34 30.91
N LEU A 180 -9.01 12.24 29.92
CA LEU A 180 -8.36 13.55 30.00
C LEU A 180 -9.02 14.44 31.05
N LEU A 181 -10.35 14.47 31.13
CA LEU A 181 -11.08 15.22 32.17
C LEU A 181 -10.67 14.82 33.59
N LYS A 182 -10.41 13.53 33.81
CA LYS A 182 -9.94 12.99 35.11
C LYS A 182 -8.44 13.19 35.36
N SER A 183 -7.70 13.76 34.41
CA SER A 183 -6.24 13.86 34.49
C SER A 183 -5.74 15.07 35.27
N ASP A 184 -4.62 14.90 35.99
CA ASP A 184 -3.92 16.00 36.64
C ASP A 184 -3.47 17.08 35.65
N GLU A 185 -3.09 16.69 34.42
CA GLU A 185 -2.71 17.63 33.36
C GLU A 185 -3.85 18.56 32.96
N TYR A 186 -5.07 18.02 32.84
CA TYR A 186 -6.25 18.82 32.54
C TYR A 186 -6.62 19.73 33.71
N ARG A 187 -6.60 19.22 34.95
CA ARG A 187 -6.87 20.03 36.14
C ARG A 187 -5.91 21.23 36.24
N GLN A 188 -4.62 21.01 36.03
CA GLN A 188 -3.61 22.09 36.05
C GLN A 188 -3.83 23.11 34.92
N TYR A 189 -4.25 22.64 33.75
CA TYR A 189 -4.58 23.53 32.64
C TYR A 189 -5.80 24.39 32.98
N GLN A 190 -6.90 23.75 33.40
CA GLN A 190 -8.18 24.40 33.72
C GLN A 190 -8.03 25.41 34.87
N GLU A 191 -7.23 25.08 35.89
CA GLU A 191 -6.91 26.01 36.98
C GLU A 191 -6.34 27.32 36.44
N ILE A 192 -5.33 27.25 35.57
CA ILE A 192 -4.67 28.43 35.00
C ILE A 192 -5.60 29.17 34.03
N ASP A 193 -6.39 28.44 33.24
CA ASP A 193 -7.27 28.99 32.21
C ASP A 193 -8.55 29.61 32.78
N SER A 194 -8.92 29.27 34.02
CA SER A 194 -10.06 29.87 34.74
C SER A 194 -9.87 31.36 35.08
N TYR A 195 -8.65 31.88 34.95
CA TYR A 195 -8.34 33.30 35.17
C TYR A 195 -8.39 34.08 33.86
N ASN A 196 -8.98 35.27 33.88
CA ASN A 196 -9.12 36.15 32.71
C ASN A 196 -7.78 36.47 32.03
N ASN A 197 -6.70 36.61 32.82
CA ASN A 197 -5.37 36.82 32.29
C ASN A 197 -4.29 36.22 33.19
N ILE A 198 -3.08 36.08 32.64
CA ILE A 198 -1.96 35.44 33.35
C ILE A 198 -1.44 36.25 34.55
N LYS A 199 -1.70 37.57 34.61
CA LYS A 199 -1.32 38.40 35.75
C LYS A 199 -2.22 38.12 36.95
N ASP A 200 -3.51 37.90 36.71
CA ASP A 200 -4.47 37.54 37.77
C ASP A 200 -4.10 36.20 38.40
N TYR A 201 -3.78 35.19 37.58
CA TYR A 201 -3.27 33.90 38.07
C TYR A 201 -1.99 34.08 38.89
N ALA A 202 -1.07 34.93 38.41
CA ALA A 202 0.20 35.20 39.09
C ALA A 202 -0.02 35.87 40.46
N ALA A 203 -0.93 36.85 40.54
CA ALA A 203 -1.29 37.54 41.77
C ALA A 203 -1.97 36.60 42.77
N ALA A 204 -2.98 35.83 42.33
CA ALA A 204 -3.69 34.86 43.16
C ALA A 204 -2.76 33.79 43.75
N ASN A 205 -1.76 33.35 42.99
CA ASN A 205 -0.78 32.36 43.41
C ASN A 205 0.48 32.94 44.07
N LYS A 206 0.57 34.27 44.22
CA LYS A 206 1.75 34.97 44.77
C LYS A 206 3.06 34.59 44.06
N ILE A 207 3.03 34.50 42.73
CA ILE A 207 4.20 34.20 41.88
C ILE A 207 4.48 35.31 40.88
N SER A 208 5.69 35.31 40.31
CA SER A 208 6.00 36.23 39.20
C SER A 208 5.21 35.88 37.93
N VAL A 209 4.94 36.89 37.10
CA VAL A 209 4.31 36.70 35.77
C VAL A 209 5.14 35.77 34.89
N ALA A 210 6.47 35.80 34.99
CA ALA A 210 7.35 34.88 34.26
C ALA A 210 7.16 33.42 34.70
N THR A 211 7.06 33.18 36.01
CA THR A 211 6.77 31.85 36.58
C THR A 211 5.38 31.38 36.15
N ALA A 212 4.38 32.26 36.16
CA ALA A 212 3.03 31.97 35.70
C ALA A 212 3.00 31.57 34.23
N ARG A 213 3.65 32.33 33.34
CA ARG A 213 3.80 31.98 31.91
C ARG A 213 4.44 30.61 31.72
N LYS A 214 5.52 30.33 32.45
CA LYS A 214 6.19 29.01 32.40
C LYS A 214 5.29 27.87 32.90
N ARG A 215 4.46 28.11 33.92
CA ARG A 215 3.45 27.14 34.39
C ARG A 215 2.38 26.90 33.33
N LYS A 216 1.88 27.96 32.67
CA LYS A 216 0.92 27.86 31.57
C LYS A 216 1.47 27.05 30.38
N GLU A 217 2.69 27.35 29.95
CA GLU A 217 3.42 26.62 28.91
C GLU A 217 3.54 25.12 29.26
N ARG A 218 3.93 24.83 30.52
CA ARG A 218 4.05 23.47 31.03
C ARG A 218 2.72 22.72 31.03
N ALA A 219 1.66 23.32 31.57
CA ALA A 219 0.33 22.71 31.62
C ALA A 219 -0.18 22.41 30.20
N ARG A 220 -0.11 23.39 29.29
CA ARG A 220 -0.46 23.23 27.88
C ARG A 220 0.29 22.09 27.21
N ARG A 221 1.61 22.05 27.37
CA ARG A 221 2.44 21.02 26.73
C ARG A 221 2.17 19.62 27.30
N ASN A 222 2.00 19.50 28.61
CA ASN A 222 1.71 18.23 29.26
C ASN A 222 0.35 17.67 28.80
N LEU A 223 -0.69 18.51 28.80
CA LEU A 223 -2.01 18.13 28.33
C LEU A 223 -1.98 17.72 26.84
N LYS A 224 -1.32 18.52 25.99
CA LYS A 224 -1.16 18.22 24.56
C LYS A 224 -0.43 16.89 24.34
N ALA A 225 0.65 16.64 25.08
CA ALA A 225 1.39 15.38 24.98
C ALA A 225 0.53 14.17 25.39
N LYS A 226 -0.28 14.30 26.45
CA LYS A 226 -1.19 13.25 26.91
C LYS A 226 -2.30 12.98 25.91
N ALA A 227 -2.94 14.02 25.39
CA ALA A 227 -3.96 13.90 24.35
C ALA A 227 -3.41 13.23 23.08
N LEU A 228 -2.27 13.71 22.57
CA LEU A 228 -1.61 13.14 21.38
C LEU A 228 -1.31 11.65 21.55
N ARG A 229 -0.72 11.25 22.67
CA ARG A 229 -0.46 9.83 22.94
C ARG A 229 -1.75 9.01 23.07
N GLY A 230 -2.78 9.59 23.70
CA GLY A 230 -4.09 8.96 23.86
C GLY A 230 -4.78 8.67 22.53
N MET A 231 -4.63 9.53 21.52
CA MET A 231 -5.10 9.27 20.16
C MET A 231 -4.16 8.36 19.34
N GLY A 232 -3.14 7.76 19.96
CA GLY A 232 -2.22 6.86 19.28
C GLY A 232 -1.08 7.53 18.52
N TRP A 233 -0.84 8.85 18.68
CA TRP A 233 0.29 9.50 18.01
C TRP A 233 1.62 9.02 18.59
N GLN A 234 2.44 8.43 17.73
CA GLN A 234 3.75 7.90 18.12
C GLN A 234 4.92 8.80 17.72
N SER A 235 4.74 9.79 16.85
CA SER A 235 5.85 10.57 16.28
C SER A 235 5.56 12.05 16.27
N SER A 236 6.36 12.84 17.01
CA SER A 236 6.45 14.32 17.00
C SER A 236 7.08 14.80 18.32
N PRO A 237 7.86 15.91 18.34
CA PRO A 237 8.26 16.58 19.59
C PRO A 237 7.08 16.95 20.51
N LYS A 238 5.87 17.08 19.94
CA LYS A 238 4.64 17.42 20.67
C LYS A 238 4.11 16.26 21.52
N ILE A 239 4.53 15.02 21.25
CA ILE A 239 4.18 13.86 22.10
C ILE A 239 4.95 13.85 23.42
N LEU A 240 5.95 14.73 23.60
CA LEU A 240 6.74 14.82 24.81
C LEU A 240 6.10 15.81 25.78
N ASN A 241 5.92 15.36 27.03
CA ASN A 241 5.55 16.28 28.10
C ASN A 241 6.68 17.32 28.31
N PHE A 242 6.41 18.37 29.09
CA PHE A 242 7.33 19.48 29.28
C PHE A 242 8.73 19.02 29.74
N ASN A 243 8.81 18.16 30.75
CA ASN A 243 10.10 17.74 31.29
C ASN A 243 10.87 16.83 30.31
N GLN A 244 10.17 15.94 29.61
CA GLN A 244 10.75 15.09 28.57
C GLN A 244 11.30 15.94 27.43
N TYR A 245 10.52 16.91 26.94
CA TYR A 245 10.96 17.81 25.88
C TYR A 245 12.22 18.59 26.29
N PHE A 246 12.25 19.15 27.50
CA PHE A 246 13.43 19.85 28.00
C PHE A 246 14.64 18.93 28.16
N ALA A 247 14.45 17.68 28.59
CA ALA A 247 15.52 16.70 28.66
C ALA A 247 16.10 16.40 27.27
N ILE A 248 15.26 16.19 26.26
CA ILE A 248 15.68 15.97 24.88
C ILE A 248 16.41 17.20 24.32
N GLN A 249 15.90 18.41 24.55
CA GLN A 249 16.60 19.64 24.14
C GLN A 249 17.94 19.82 24.85
N LYS A 250 18.05 19.44 26.13
CA LYS A 250 19.31 19.45 26.85
C LYS A 250 20.29 18.46 26.23
N PHE A 251 19.85 17.25 25.92
CA PHE A 251 20.66 16.24 25.25
C PHE A 251 21.14 16.68 23.87
N ILE A 252 20.27 17.27 23.04
CA ILE A 252 20.66 17.83 21.73
C ILE A 252 21.71 18.93 21.89
N ARG A 253 21.61 19.77 22.93
CA ARG A 253 22.65 20.77 23.24
C ARG A 253 23.96 20.13 23.68
N GLU A 254 23.91 19.01 24.41
CA GLU A 254 25.11 18.24 24.75
C GLU A 254 25.76 17.63 23.50
N VAL A 255 24.98 17.13 22.53
CA VAL A 255 25.49 16.70 21.22
C VAL A 255 26.22 17.85 20.54
N LEU A 256 25.62 19.05 20.48
CA LEU A 256 26.27 20.23 19.88
C LEU A 256 27.56 20.64 20.61
N ARG A 257 27.61 20.51 21.94
CA ARG A 257 28.84 20.77 22.72
C ARG A 257 29.98 19.83 22.33
N VAL A 258 29.69 18.55 22.10
CA VAL A 258 30.68 17.58 21.61
C VAL A 258 31.26 18.04 20.27
N CYS A 259 30.41 18.53 19.37
CA CYS A 259 30.82 19.04 18.06
C CYS A 259 31.76 20.25 18.20
N SER A 260 31.56 21.08 19.22
CA SER A 260 32.44 22.21 19.55
C SER A 260 33.73 21.82 20.30
N GLY A 261 34.04 20.53 20.42
CA GLY A 261 35.28 20.04 21.04
C GLY A 261 35.22 19.84 22.56
N ASP A 262 34.03 19.90 23.16
CA ASP A 262 33.86 19.69 24.61
C ASP A 262 34.09 18.22 25.00
N LYS A 263 35.14 17.98 25.81
CA LYS A 263 35.54 16.63 26.25
C LYS A 263 34.82 16.15 27.52
N ASP A 264 34.04 17.02 28.18
CA ASP A 264 33.39 16.72 29.47
C ASP A 264 32.01 16.08 29.33
N VAL A 265 31.56 15.82 28.10
CA VAL A 265 30.28 15.17 27.82
C VAL A 265 30.35 13.68 28.16
N LYS A 266 29.94 13.34 29.39
CA LYS A 266 30.11 12.00 29.99
C LYS A 266 29.55 10.84 29.16
N TRP A 267 28.40 11.03 28.48
CA TRP A 267 27.78 9.97 27.70
C TRP A 267 28.54 9.62 26.41
N MET A 268 29.48 10.45 25.95
CA MET A 268 30.35 10.11 24.82
C MET A 268 31.20 8.86 25.09
N LYS A 269 31.53 8.62 26.37
CA LYS A 269 32.34 7.46 26.78
C LYS A 269 31.59 6.12 26.66
N SER A 270 30.27 6.15 26.57
CA SER A 270 29.45 4.95 26.40
C SER A 270 29.21 4.60 24.92
N LEU A 271 29.73 5.39 23.98
CA LEU A 271 29.64 5.09 22.56
C LEU A 271 30.84 4.29 22.07
N SER A 272 30.64 3.49 21.02
CA SER A 272 31.75 2.92 20.26
C SER A 272 32.57 4.05 19.61
N ARG A 273 33.83 3.75 19.29
CA ARG A 273 34.74 4.72 18.65
C ARG A 273 34.15 5.29 17.35
N GLU A 274 33.58 4.42 16.52
CA GLU A 274 32.95 4.78 15.24
C GLU A 274 31.82 5.82 15.44
N TYR A 275 30.89 5.56 16.36
CA TYR A 275 29.78 6.48 16.61
C TYR A 275 30.22 7.77 17.30
N ALA A 276 31.22 7.70 18.17
CA ALA A 276 31.81 8.89 18.79
C ALA A 276 32.47 9.81 17.75
N GLU A 277 33.17 9.24 16.76
CA GLU A 277 33.74 9.99 15.63
C GLU A 277 32.63 10.57 14.73
N ALA A 278 31.59 9.79 14.42
CA ALA A 278 30.45 10.27 13.63
C ALA A 278 29.73 11.47 14.29
N VAL A 279 29.58 11.46 15.61
CA VAL A 279 28.99 12.59 16.36
C VAL A 279 29.90 13.82 16.33
N LYS A 280 31.23 13.65 16.41
CA LYS A 280 32.18 14.77 16.32
C LYS A 280 32.20 15.43 14.95
N ASN A 281 31.95 14.67 13.89
CA ASN A 281 31.94 15.16 12.51
C ASN A 281 30.69 15.97 12.13
N ILE A 282 29.73 16.14 13.05
CA ILE A 282 28.54 16.95 12.82
C ILE A 282 28.94 18.44 12.78
N LYS A 283 28.75 19.09 11.63
CA LYS A 283 28.90 20.54 11.50
C LYS A 283 27.72 21.29 12.10
N PHE A 284 26.49 20.83 11.80
CA PHE A 284 25.28 21.36 12.43
C PHE A 284 24.10 20.38 12.36
N ILE A 285 23.14 20.57 13.27
CA ILE A 285 21.87 19.83 13.31
C ILE A 285 20.79 20.70 12.66
N ALA A 286 20.31 20.31 11.49
CA ALA A 286 19.31 21.03 10.73
C ALA A 286 17.90 20.87 11.30
N LYS A 287 17.56 19.64 11.74
CA LYS A 287 16.26 19.32 12.32
C LYS A 287 16.38 18.10 13.23
N TRP A 288 15.42 17.94 14.15
CA TRP A 288 15.29 16.72 14.91
C TRP A 288 13.84 16.23 14.90
N GLY A 289 13.67 14.92 15.00
CA GLY A 289 12.40 14.24 15.13
C GLY A 289 12.48 13.20 16.24
N ILE A 290 11.34 12.84 16.83
CA ILE A 290 11.29 11.83 17.86
C ILE A 290 10.05 10.96 17.69
N SER A 291 10.21 9.66 17.90
CA SER A 291 9.11 8.71 17.92
C SER A 291 9.16 7.82 19.16
N ALA A 292 8.03 7.59 19.81
CA ALA A 292 7.88 6.62 20.88
C ALA A 292 7.98 5.20 20.29
N ILE A 293 8.76 4.33 20.94
CA ILE A 293 8.91 2.91 20.57
C ILE A 293 8.60 1.98 21.75
N GLY A 294 8.12 2.54 22.86
CA GLY A 294 7.79 1.83 24.08
C GLY A 294 7.54 2.81 25.23
N ASN A 295 7.28 2.29 26.43
CA ASN A 295 7.09 3.14 27.60
C ASN A 295 8.40 3.83 27.97
N LEU A 296 8.42 5.17 27.93
CA LEU A 296 9.60 6.02 28.14
C LEU A 296 10.81 5.73 27.24
N ARG A 297 10.63 4.91 26.18
CA ARG A 297 11.64 4.63 25.16
C ARG A 297 11.32 5.37 23.88
N PHE A 298 12.33 6.04 23.34
CA PHE A 298 12.18 6.89 22.18
C PHE A 298 13.29 6.65 21.18
N ARG A 299 12.94 6.80 19.91
CA ARG A 299 13.87 6.90 18.80
C ARG A 299 13.99 8.38 18.44
N LEU A 300 15.12 8.98 18.79
CA LEU A 300 15.48 10.35 18.47
C LEU A 300 16.28 10.34 17.17
N ARG A 301 15.81 11.08 16.16
CA ARG A 301 16.48 11.25 14.88
C ARG A 301 17.01 12.66 14.77
N LEU A 302 18.29 12.82 14.50
CA LEU A 302 18.93 14.09 14.21
C LEU A 302 19.25 14.11 12.72
N PHE A 303 18.69 15.08 12.02
CA PHE A 303 19.05 15.38 10.64
C PHE A 303 20.21 16.37 10.66
N THR A 304 21.38 15.91 10.22
CA THR A 304 22.65 16.59 10.40
C THR A 304 23.36 16.78 9.08
N ILE A 305 24.17 17.84 8.99
CA ILE A 305 25.15 18.00 7.92
C ILE A 305 26.53 17.81 8.54
N PHE A 306 27.34 16.93 7.94
CA PHE A 306 28.71 16.69 8.37
C PHE A 306 29.66 17.77 7.84
N GLU A 307 30.91 17.80 8.31
CA GLU A 307 31.91 18.78 7.85
C GLU A 307 32.15 18.73 6.33
N ASP A 308 32.02 17.55 5.71
CA ASP A 308 32.12 17.36 4.26
C ASP A 308 30.90 17.86 3.46
N GLY A 309 29.91 18.43 4.14
CA GLY A 309 28.69 18.98 3.54
C GLY A 309 27.62 17.95 3.22
N LYS A 310 27.85 16.65 3.47
CA LYS A 310 26.84 15.62 3.18
C LYS A 310 25.78 15.53 4.28
N PRO A 311 24.51 15.35 3.90
CA PRO A 311 23.43 15.12 4.86
C PRO A 311 23.46 13.67 5.36
N PHE A 312 23.32 13.51 6.67
CA PHE A 312 23.19 12.21 7.32
C PHE A 312 22.09 12.25 8.37
N MET A 313 21.57 11.07 8.70
CA MET A 313 20.61 10.92 9.80
C MET A 313 21.21 10.06 10.90
N LEU A 314 21.48 10.69 12.04
CA LEU A 314 21.86 10.00 13.26
C LEU A 314 20.60 9.59 14.02
N THR A 315 20.46 8.30 14.30
CA THR A 315 19.36 7.76 15.10
C THR A 315 19.89 7.31 16.43
N PHE A 316 19.35 7.86 17.51
CA PHE A 316 19.58 7.42 18.88
C PHE A 316 18.35 6.67 19.38
N ILE A 317 18.54 5.47 19.89
CA ILE A 317 17.55 4.81 20.73
C ILE A 317 17.86 5.19 22.17
N ILE A 318 16.91 5.86 22.82
CA ILE A 318 17.08 6.41 24.16
C ILE A 318 15.97 5.94 25.09
N GLU A 319 16.30 5.82 26.37
CA GLU A 319 15.36 5.60 27.45
C GLU A 319 15.40 6.77 28.43
N LEU A 320 14.23 7.28 28.79
CA LEU A 320 14.06 8.32 29.80
C LEU A 320 13.69 7.67 31.13
N SER A 321 14.43 7.98 32.20
CA SER A 321 14.02 7.57 33.54
C SER A 321 12.77 8.32 34.01
N LYS A 322 12.17 7.88 35.13
CA LYS A 322 11.09 8.65 35.80
C LYS A 322 11.49 10.09 36.14
N ARG A 323 12.79 10.35 36.31
CA ARG A 323 13.36 11.70 36.55
C ARG A 323 13.77 12.41 35.25
N ASN A 324 13.45 11.84 34.09
CA ASN A 324 13.80 12.34 32.75
C ASN A 324 15.32 12.42 32.50
N SER A 325 16.12 11.56 33.15
CA SER A 325 17.52 11.34 32.73
C SER A 325 17.55 10.45 31.50
N ILE A 326 18.43 10.75 30.55
CA ILE A 326 18.54 10.02 29.28
C ILE A 326 19.65 8.98 29.38
N SER A 327 19.32 7.75 29.04
CA SER A 327 20.26 6.66 28.76
C SER A 327 20.23 6.36 27.27
N ILE A 328 21.41 6.21 26.65
CA ILE A 328 21.53 5.81 25.24
C ILE A 328 21.59 4.28 25.21
N LEU A 329 20.65 3.67 24.50
CA LEU A 329 20.59 2.23 24.31
C LEU A 329 21.31 1.80 23.03
N ASP A 330 21.16 2.60 21.96
CA ASP A 330 21.77 2.32 20.66
C ASP A 330 21.95 3.61 19.84
N VAL A 331 22.90 3.60 18.91
CA VAL A 331 23.17 4.69 17.96
C VAL A 331 23.41 4.10 16.58
N THR A 332 22.80 4.71 15.56
CA THR A 332 22.97 4.31 14.15
C THR A 332 23.22 5.52 13.27
N VAL A 333 24.24 5.46 12.43
CA VAL A 333 24.48 6.42 11.35
C VAL A 333 23.77 5.92 10.09
N ASN A 334 22.66 6.55 9.74
CA ASN A 334 21.87 6.14 8.58
C ASN A 334 22.36 6.92 7.36
N GLN A 335 22.77 6.19 6.32
CA GLN A 335 23.00 6.77 5.01
C GLN A 335 21.67 7.19 4.39
N PHE A 336 21.65 8.32 3.67
CA PHE A 336 20.46 8.79 2.99
C PHE A 336 20.09 7.82 1.87
N ALA A 337 18.83 7.36 1.81
CA ALA A 337 18.37 6.46 0.76
C ALA A 337 18.41 7.19 -0.59
N GLY A 338 19.36 6.81 -1.45
CA GLY A 338 19.39 7.17 -2.85
C GLY A 338 18.34 6.40 -3.67
N LYS A 339 18.07 6.89 -4.88
CA LYS A 339 17.12 6.36 -5.87
C LYS A 339 17.17 4.83 -6.01
N HIS A 340 16.00 4.18 -5.95
CA HIS A 340 15.82 2.80 -6.41
C HIS A 340 15.40 2.79 -7.89
N PRO A 341 16.22 2.29 -8.83
CA PRO A 341 15.76 2.00 -10.18
C PRO A 341 14.84 0.77 -10.18
N VAL A 342 13.74 0.85 -10.93
CA VAL A 342 12.86 -0.29 -11.22
C VAL A 342 13.62 -1.25 -12.15
N PRO A 343 13.62 -2.57 -11.90
CA PRO A 343 14.34 -3.53 -12.73
C PRO A 343 13.77 -3.62 -14.15
N ASP A 344 14.66 -3.77 -15.14
CA ASP A 344 14.32 -3.93 -16.56
C ASP A 344 13.57 -5.25 -16.88
N THR A 345 13.34 -6.11 -15.89
CA THR A 345 12.67 -7.41 -16.02
C THR A 345 11.14 -7.32 -16.05
N VAL A 346 10.56 -6.14 -15.84
CA VAL A 346 9.10 -5.94 -15.87
C VAL A 346 8.67 -5.57 -17.29
N PHE A 347 8.41 -6.59 -18.12
CA PHE A 347 7.86 -6.39 -19.47
C PHE A 347 6.33 -6.57 -19.47
N ILE A 348 5.58 -5.54 -19.85
CA ILE A 348 4.13 -5.60 -20.07
C ILE A 348 3.89 -5.55 -21.58
N PRO A 349 3.50 -6.67 -22.23
CA PRO A 349 3.22 -6.66 -23.66
C PRO A 349 1.97 -5.82 -23.94
N LYS A 350 2.08 -4.87 -24.89
CA LYS A 350 0.96 -4.10 -25.43
C LYS A 350 0.92 -4.32 -26.93
N ASP A 351 -0.16 -4.90 -27.45
CA ASP A 351 -0.49 -4.77 -28.87
C ASP A 351 -1.74 -3.90 -29.03
N LYS A 352 -1.59 -2.78 -29.75
CA LYS A 352 -2.65 -1.76 -29.98
C LYS A 352 -3.45 -1.36 -28.73
N GLY A 353 -2.78 -1.32 -27.57
CA GLY A 353 -3.39 -0.97 -26.29
C GLY A 353 -4.31 -2.04 -25.69
N LYS A 354 -4.25 -3.30 -26.18
CA LYS A 354 -5.00 -4.43 -25.62
C LYS A 354 -4.04 -5.55 -25.22
N SER A 355 -4.23 -6.10 -24.03
CA SER A 355 -3.50 -7.28 -23.56
C SER A 355 -4.30 -8.53 -23.94
N GLY A 356 -3.87 -9.20 -25.01
CA GLY A 356 -4.30 -10.56 -25.32
C GLY A 356 -3.28 -11.55 -24.78
N LEU A 357 -3.73 -12.69 -24.25
CA LEU A 357 -2.82 -13.78 -23.87
C LEU A 357 -2.51 -14.63 -25.11
N THR A 358 -1.24 -14.91 -25.37
CA THR A 358 -0.84 -15.92 -26.37
C THR A 358 -1.12 -17.32 -25.83
N TYR A 359 -1.18 -18.31 -26.71
CA TYR A 359 -1.29 -19.71 -26.32
C TYR A 359 -0.23 -20.14 -25.29
N GLU A 360 1.04 -19.74 -25.45
CA GLU A 360 2.12 -20.05 -24.51
C GLU A 360 1.88 -19.42 -23.12
N GLN A 361 1.27 -18.22 -23.08
CA GLN A 361 0.93 -17.55 -21.83
C GLN A 361 -0.25 -18.24 -21.12
N ILE A 362 -1.22 -18.72 -21.88
CA ILE A 362 -2.34 -19.51 -21.34
C ILE A 362 -1.79 -20.82 -20.76
N MET A 363 -0.96 -21.53 -21.52
CA MET A 363 -0.37 -22.80 -21.09
C MET A 363 0.58 -22.66 -19.91
N SER A 364 1.38 -21.59 -19.85
CA SER A 364 2.27 -21.35 -18.70
C SER A 364 1.50 -21.10 -17.40
N ARG A 365 0.36 -20.40 -17.47
CA ARG A 365 -0.53 -20.16 -16.30
C ARG A 365 -1.30 -21.41 -15.85
N LEU A 366 -1.56 -22.35 -16.76
CA LEU A 366 -2.14 -23.66 -16.40
C LEU A 366 -1.11 -24.59 -15.74
N LYS A 367 0.17 -24.46 -16.10
CA LYS A 367 1.26 -25.34 -15.65
C LYS A 367 1.97 -24.86 -14.38
N GLY A 368 1.63 -23.70 -13.82
CA GLY A 368 2.30 -23.15 -12.63
C GLY A 368 1.37 -22.35 -11.73
N ASN A 369 1.05 -22.94 -10.58
CA ASN A 369 1.80 -22.66 -9.34
C ASN A 369 2.82 -23.77 -9.12
#